data_AF-A0AAV4HAL4-F1
#
_entry.id   AF-A0AAV4HAL4-F1
#
_cell.length_a   1.000
_cell.length_b   1.000
_cell.length_c   1.000
_cell.angle_alpha   90.00
_cell.angle_beta   90.00
_cell.angle_gamma   90.00
#
_symmetry.space_group_name_H-M   'P 1'
#
loop_
_entity.id
_entity.type
_entity.pdbx_description
1 polymer ?
#
loop_
_entity_poly.entity_id
_entity_poly.type
_entity_poly.pdbx_seq_one_letter_code
_entity_poly.pdbx_strand_id
1 'polypeptide(L)'
;MKAGTLSTVIKEVRRNKIIICGTAEHRWSGKGHFTPAEGGKIMYSGGDKSGYGGVAVYLDKDCINMMLGYNPVNDRIMSVRLKGTAHNLTIIQTYAPTTQASEKERELFYNCLQQTLDSIQKQDEILIMGDFNATVSKRMSEKECNTIGEYGLGTRNEAGERLVEFCLENNLFVANTMFQNHRRRLYTWTHPDCSRHQIDYILAQNRWRSSIMGVRTLPGADCGTDHELLMAEVKTRLKLLKPGARPIRYDLTELPLNIAYKLEIKNRFDVLGRITEQMEPNDLATEINKIFKETAEKHIPKMKTKKMPWISNKTLHNIEQRREAKKTFGNQSEQYKDWNKEVKNAIKNDKKEYLEKGAVEGRRGRPRRRWTQDISDWLGFSVREASILAQDRDGFRSAVWEATFYKDPP
;
A
#
# COMPACT_ATOMS: atom_id res chain seq x y z
N MET A 1 12.53 3.56 -6.94
CA MET A 1 11.71 4.78 -6.85
C MET A 1 12.11 5.49 -5.56
N LYS A 2 12.67 6.70 -5.65
CA LYS A 2 12.99 7.48 -4.43
C LYS A 2 11.67 7.93 -3.78
N ALA A 3 11.64 8.13 -2.46
CA ALA A 3 10.42 8.45 -1.72
C ALA A 3 9.59 9.62 -2.31
N GLY A 4 10.21 10.63 -2.94
CA GLY A 4 9.46 11.74 -3.57
C GLY A 4 8.90 11.49 -4.94
N THR A 5 9.44 10.52 -5.66
CA THR A 5 8.81 10.05 -6.90
C THR A 5 7.46 9.41 -6.58
N LEU A 6 7.33 8.69 -5.45
CA LEU A 6 6.09 8.06 -5.03
C LEU A 6 4.96 9.06 -4.75
N SER A 7 5.24 10.16 -4.03
CA SER A 7 4.24 11.21 -3.79
C SER A 7 3.76 11.85 -5.10
N THR A 8 4.68 12.07 -6.04
CA THR A 8 4.37 12.60 -7.36
C THR A 8 3.45 11.65 -8.13
N VAL A 9 3.77 10.35 -8.12
CA VAL A 9 2.93 9.30 -8.71
C VAL A 9 1.54 9.27 -8.08
N ILE A 10 1.41 9.28 -6.74
CA ILE A 10 0.10 9.26 -6.07
C ILE A 10 -0.73 10.49 -6.44
N LYS A 11 -0.11 11.66 -6.55
CA LYS A 11 -0.79 12.89 -6.98
C LYS A 11 -1.32 12.77 -8.41
N GLU A 12 -0.51 12.26 -9.34
CA GLU A 12 -0.95 12.04 -10.72
C GLU A 12 -2.04 10.96 -10.82
N VAL A 13 -1.90 9.87 -10.09
CA VAL A 13 -2.91 8.79 -10.00
C VAL A 13 -4.26 9.36 -9.54
N ARG A 14 -4.28 10.14 -8.45
CA ARG A 14 -5.50 10.77 -7.95
C ARG A 14 -6.06 11.81 -8.92
N ARG A 15 -5.20 12.63 -9.54
CA ARG A 15 -5.61 13.64 -10.54
C ARG A 15 -6.30 12.99 -11.74
N ASN A 16 -5.82 11.82 -12.16
CA ASN A 16 -6.39 11.05 -13.26
C ASN A 16 -7.51 10.09 -12.82
N LYS A 17 -8.00 10.21 -11.57
CA LYS A 17 -9.07 9.38 -11.00
C LYS A 17 -8.77 7.87 -11.04
N ILE A 18 -7.49 7.51 -10.97
CA ILE A 18 -7.05 6.12 -10.91
C ILE A 18 -7.14 5.66 -9.45
N ILE A 19 -7.89 4.59 -9.23
CA ILE A 19 -8.19 4.06 -7.90
C ILE A 19 -7.24 2.94 -7.45
N ILE A 20 -6.59 2.28 -8.42
CA ILE A 20 -5.60 1.22 -8.20
C ILE A 20 -4.43 1.50 -9.12
N CYS A 21 -3.22 1.57 -8.56
CA CYS A 21 -2.02 1.83 -9.35
C CYS A 21 -0.92 0.83 -9.00
N GLY A 22 -0.49 0.10 -10.02
CA GLY A 22 0.69 -0.73 -10.01
C GLY A 22 1.95 0.08 -10.27
N THR A 23 3.02 -0.23 -9.56
CA THR A 23 4.30 0.46 -9.72
C THR A 23 5.45 -0.53 -9.55
N ALA A 24 6.46 -0.41 -10.40
CA ALA A 24 7.66 -1.22 -10.38
C ALA A 24 8.89 -0.39 -9.97
N GLU A 25 10.01 -1.10 -9.75
CA GLU A 25 11.31 -0.56 -9.38
C GLU A 25 11.36 0.29 -8.12
N HIS A 26 10.64 -0.04 -7.04
CA HIS A 26 10.71 0.77 -5.81
C HIS A 26 12.07 0.76 -5.13
N ARG A 27 12.83 -0.32 -5.28
CA ARG A 27 14.15 -0.55 -4.67
C ARG A 27 14.12 -0.52 -3.14
N TRP A 28 12.95 -0.74 -2.54
CA TRP A 28 12.78 -0.88 -1.10
C TRP A 28 13.09 -2.31 -0.68
N SER A 29 13.64 -2.47 0.53
CA SER A 29 13.89 -3.78 1.11
C SER A 29 12.66 -4.30 1.87
N GLY A 30 12.45 -5.61 1.82
CA GLY A 30 11.43 -6.33 2.58
C GLY A 30 10.01 -6.18 2.02
N LYS A 31 9.04 -6.65 2.81
CA LYS A 31 7.62 -6.72 2.44
C LYS A 31 6.75 -6.04 3.49
N GLY A 32 5.70 -5.37 3.07
CA GLY A 32 4.82 -4.68 4.01
C GLY A 32 3.78 -3.80 3.35
N HIS A 33 3.17 -2.95 4.18
CA HIS A 33 2.26 -1.92 3.72
C HIS A 33 2.33 -0.68 4.62
N PHE A 34 1.98 0.47 4.07
CA PHE A 34 1.86 1.71 4.83
C PHE A 34 0.82 2.64 4.20
N THR A 35 0.41 3.67 4.96
CA THR A 35 -0.47 4.73 4.48
C THR A 35 0.38 5.95 4.11
N PRO A 36 0.40 6.37 2.84
CA PRO A 36 1.11 7.59 2.43
C PRO A 36 0.42 8.84 2.99
N ALA A 37 1.12 9.98 3.02
CA ALA A 37 0.58 11.23 3.58
C ALA A 37 -0.63 11.76 2.79
N GLU A 38 -0.62 11.54 1.48
CA GLU A 38 -1.71 11.81 0.52
C GLU A 38 -2.94 10.92 0.81
N GLY A 39 -2.73 9.84 1.55
CA GLY A 39 -3.68 8.81 1.94
C GLY A 39 -3.91 7.77 0.84
N GLY A 40 -4.74 6.78 1.13
CA GLY A 40 -4.73 5.51 0.40
C GLY A 40 -3.94 4.46 1.19
N LYS A 41 -3.54 3.38 0.52
CA LYS A 41 -2.71 2.33 1.10
C LYS A 41 -1.75 1.81 0.04
N ILE A 42 -0.49 1.64 0.42
CA ILE A 42 0.53 1.03 -0.45
C ILE A 42 0.93 -0.29 0.15
N MET A 43 0.86 -1.34 -0.64
CA MET A 43 1.42 -2.65 -0.35
C MET A 43 2.64 -2.83 -1.23
N TYR A 44 3.74 -3.34 -0.69
CA TYR A 44 4.98 -3.50 -1.44
C TYR A 44 5.66 -4.84 -1.13
N SER A 45 6.40 -5.31 -2.13
CA SER A 45 7.25 -6.49 -2.06
C SER A 45 8.59 -6.16 -2.69
N GLY A 46 9.66 -6.21 -1.91
CA GLY A 46 11.02 -5.96 -2.36
C GLY A 46 11.99 -7.00 -1.81
N GLY A 47 13.21 -7.02 -2.35
CA GLY A 47 14.23 -8.01 -2.00
C GLY A 47 14.84 -7.80 -0.61
N ASP A 48 15.76 -8.70 -0.24
CA ASP A 48 16.45 -8.66 1.06
C ASP A 48 17.36 -7.43 1.19
N LYS A 49 17.96 -6.98 0.08
CA LYS A 49 18.80 -5.79 0.01
C LYS A 49 18.06 -4.66 -0.71
N SER A 50 18.14 -3.45 -0.15
CA SER A 50 17.66 -2.25 -0.84
C SER A 50 18.50 -1.97 -2.07
N GLY A 51 17.89 -1.53 -3.17
CA GLY A 51 18.63 -1.07 -4.36
C GLY A 51 18.26 -1.75 -5.67
N TYR A 52 17.61 -2.92 -5.63
CA TYR A 52 17.22 -3.67 -6.83
C TYR A 52 15.75 -4.09 -6.78
N GLY A 53 15.10 -4.12 -7.94
CA GLY A 53 13.71 -4.58 -8.10
C GLY A 53 12.67 -3.82 -7.26
N GLY A 54 11.62 -4.53 -6.89
CA GLY A 54 10.56 -4.09 -5.98
C GLY A 54 9.29 -3.70 -6.72
N VAL A 55 8.18 -4.33 -6.34
CA VAL A 55 6.83 -4.01 -6.83
C VAL A 55 5.98 -3.44 -5.71
N ALA A 56 5.06 -2.55 -6.07
CA ALA A 56 4.06 -2.04 -5.14
C ALA A 56 2.72 -1.80 -5.83
N VAL A 57 1.65 -1.92 -5.04
CA VAL A 57 0.30 -1.58 -5.43
C VAL A 57 -0.24 -0.52 -4.48
N TYR A 58 -0.68 0.60 -5.06
CA TYR A 58 -1.43 1.65 -4.38
C TYR A 58 -2.93 1.41 -4.55
N LEU A 59 -3.68 1.49 -3.45
CA LEU A 59 -5.14 1.55 -3.40
C LEU A 59 -5.58 2.90 -2.86
N ASP A 60 -6.50 3.57 -3.55
CA ASP A 60 -7.12 4.78 -3.03
C ASP A 60 -8.02 4.48 -1.83
N LYS A 61 -8.30 5.51 -1.02
CA LYS A 61 -9.10 5.46 0.22
C LYS A 61 -10.44 4.77 0.03
N ASP A 62 -11.04 4.99 -1.14
CA ASP A 62 -12.33 4.43 -1.50
C ASP A 62 -12.26 2.92 -1.75
N CYS A 63 -11.09 2.40 -2.15
CA CYS A 63 -10.86 0.99 -2.43
C CYS A 63 -10.26 0.20 -1.25
N ILE A 64 -9.65 0.85 -0.26
CA ILE A 64 -9.01 0.16 0.88
C ILE A 64 -9.99 -0.79 1.56
N ASN A 65 -11.23 -0.34 1.75
CA ASN A 65 -12.26 -1.13 2.43
C ASN A 65 -12.82 -2.26 1.56
N MET A 66 -12.38 -2.41 0.31
CA MET A 66 -12.73 -3.55 -0.54
C MET A 66 -11.63 -4.63 -0.47
N MET A 67 -10.45 -4.32 0.07
CA MET A 67 -9.31 -5.23 0.07
C MET A 67 -9.52 -6.41 1.03
N LEU A 68 -9.46 -7.63 0.51
CA LEU A 68 -9.46 -8.87 1.27
C LEU A 68 -8.06 -9.21 1.80
N GLY A 69 -7.04 -8.92 1.01
CA GLY A 69 -5.65 -9.20 1.37
C GLY A 69 -4.69 -8.92 0.21
N TYR A 70 -3.41 -9.17 0.45
CA TYR A 70 -2.36 -9.09 -0.55
C TYR A 70 -1.31 -10.18 -0.29
N ASN A 71 -0.65 -10.64 -1.35
CA ASN A 71 0.39 -11.65 -1.31
C ASN A 71 1.69 -11.11 -1.93
N PRO A 72 2.69 -10.73 -1.11
CA PRO A 72 4.02 -10.38 -1.60
C PRO A 72 4.80 -11.66 -1.93
N VAL A 73 4.92 -12.00 -3.22
CA VAL A 73 5.52 -13.26 -3.68
C VAL A 73 7.04 -13.15 -3.68
N ASN A 74 7.58 -12.18 -4.42
CA ASN A 74 9.00 -11.86 -4.47
C ASN A 74 9.18 -10.36 -4.83
N ASP A 75 10.39 -9.92 -5.14
CA ASP A 75 10.70 -8.54 -5.50
C ASP A 75 10.18 -8.11 -6.88
N ARG A 76 9.64 -9.05 -7.66
CA ARG A 76 9.10 -8.84 -9.02
C ARG A 76 7.61 -9.09 -9.14
N ILE A 77 7.00 -9.81 -8.20
CA ILE A 77 5.61 -10.24 -8.28
C ILE A 77 4.93 -10.02 -6.93
N MET A 78 3.76 -9.41 -6.97
CA MET A 78 2.82 -9.40 -5.84
C MET A 78 1.39 -9.40 -6.33
N SER A 79 0.46 -9.91 -5.53
CA SER A 79 -0.96 -9.84 -5.83
C SER A 79 -1.77 -9.13 -4.75
N VAL A 80 -2.87 -8.52 -5.16
CA VAL A 80 -3.84 -7.85 -4.29
C VAL A 80 -5.21 -8.37 -4.65
N ARG A 81 -5.98 -8.74 -3.63
CA ARG A 81 -7.31 -9.30 -3.80
C ARG A 81 -8.38 -8.36 -3.22
N LEU A 82 -9.34 -7.98 -4.04
CA LEU A 82 -10.46 -7.11 -3.71
C LEU A 82 -11.78 -7.89 -3.72
N LYS A 83 -12.67 -7.55 -2.78
CA LYS A 83 -14.00 -8.14 -2.69
C LYS A 83 -14.88 -7.58 -3.79
N GLY A 84 -15.47 -8.47 -4.58
CA GLY A 84 -16.54 -8.13 -5.50
C GLY A 84 -17.91 -8.52 -5.00
N THR A 85 -18.95 -8.05 -5.68
CA THR A 85 -20.34 -8.44 -5.40
C THR A 85 -20.63 -9.85 -5.88
N ALA A 86 -20.13 -10.21 -7.07
CA ALA A 86 -20.27 -11.53 -7.69
C ALA A 86 -18.94 -12.27 -7.69
N HIS A 87 -17.93 -11.72 -8.36
CA HIS A 87 -16.58 -12.27 -8.47
C HIS A 87 -15.60 -11.35 -7.76
N ASN A 88 -14.67 -11.90 -7.00
CA ASN A 88 -13.59 -11.09 -6.41
C ASN A 88 -12.60 -10.72 -7.53
N LEU A 89 -11.94 -9.57 -7.39
CA LEU A 89 -10.92 -9.12 -8.34
C LEU A 89 -9.55 -9.37 -7.74
N THR A 90 -8.72 -10.18 -8.40
CA THR A 90 -7.31 -10.34 -8.08
C THR A 90 -6.44 -9.64 -9.11
N ILE A 91 -5.57 -8.77 -8.63
CA ILE A 91 -4.66 -7.98 -9.45
C ILE A 91 -3.24 -8.42 -9.12
N ILE A 92 -2.49 -8.87 -10.12
CA ILE A 92 -1.08 -9.22 -10.02
C ILE A 92 -0.27 -8.04 -10.58
N GLN A 93 0.62 -7.47 -9.77
CA GLN A 93 1.63 -6.53 -10.22
C GLN A 93 2.93 -7.28 -10.52
N THR A 94 3.49 -7.03 -11.70
CA THR A 94 4.73 -7.66 -12.15
C THR A 94 5.82 -6.63 -12.51
N TYR A 95 7.07 -7.11 -12.47
CA TYR A 95 8.25 -6.46 -13.04
C TYR A 95 9.18 -7.53 -13.61
N ALA A 96 9.06 -7.80 -14.91
CA ALA A 96 9.82 -8.86 -15.56
C ALA A 96 11.32 -8.53 -15.59
N PRO A 97 12.20 -9.55 -15.64
CA PRO A 97 13.62 -9.36 -15.87
C PRO A 97 13.90 -8.57 -17.16
N THR A 98 14.98 -7.80 -17.19
CA THR A 98 15.39 -7.06 -18.39
C THR A 98 15.91 -8.02 -19.46
N THR A 99 16.11 -7.52 -20.68
CA THR A 99 16.69 -8.29 -21.79
C THR A 99 18.10 -8.82 -21.49
N GLN A 100 18.84 -8.21 -20.57
CA GLN A 100 20.17 -8.67 -20.14
C GLN A 100 20.13 -9.79 -19.09
N ALA A 101 18.95 -10.10 -18.54
CA ALA A 101 18.80 -11.16 -17.57
C ALA A 101 19.08 -12.53 -18.21
N SER A 102 19.66 -13.43 -17.41
CA SER A 102 19.93 -14.80 -17.82
C SER A 102 18.63 -15.57 -18.12
N GLU A 103 18.74 -16.58 -18.98
CA GLU A 103 17.58 -17.42 -19.32
C GLU A 103 16.93 -18.04 -18.08
N LYS A 104 17.77 -18.49 -17.14
CA LYS A 104 17.33 -19.00 -15.83
C LYS A 104 16.51 -17.99 -15.04
N GLU A 105 16.89 -16.70 -15.02
CA GLU A 105 16.11 -15.67 -14.32
C GLU A 105 14.76 -15.43 -14.99
N ARG A 106 14.70 -15.49 -16.33
CA ARG A 106 13.46 -15.35 -17.09
C ARG A 106 12.53 -16.54 -16.83
N GLU A 107 13.03 -17.77 -16.90
CA GLU A 107 12.28 -18.99 -16.57
C GLU A 107 11.74 -18.95 -15.14
N LEU A 108 12.57 -18.58 -14.15
CA LEU A 108 12.15 -18.45 -12.76
C LEU A 108 11.03 -17.43 -12.59
N PHE A 109 11.08 -16.31 -13.32
CA PHE A 109 10.01 -15.31 -13.31
C PHE A 109 8.69 -15.88 -13.83
N TYR A 110 8.68 -16.51 -15.01
CA TYR A 110 7.44 -17.06 -15.59
C TYR A 110 6.90 -18.24 -14.80
N ASN A 111 7.76 -19.13 -14.29
CA ASN A 111 7.35 -20.22 -13.40
C ASN A 111 6.69 -19.68 -12.12
N CYS A 112 7.27 -18.63 -11.52
CA CYS A 112 6.71 -18.00 -10.33
C CYS A 112 5.39 -17.26 -10.63
N LEU A 113 5.29 -16.62 -11.80
CA LEU A 113 4.06 -15.99 -12.27
C LEU A 113 2.96 -17.02 -12.49
N GLN A 114 3.27 -18.16 -13.11
CA GLN A 114 2.35 -19.28 -13.31
C GLN A 114 1.86 -19.84 -11.97
N GLN A 115 2.76 -20.14 -11.04
CA GLN A 115 2.39 -20.60 -9.70
C GLN A 115 1.50 -19.59 -8.96
N THR A 116 1.78 -18.30 -9.12
CA THR A 116 0.95 -17.25 -8.56
C THR A 116 -0.45 -17.28 -9.17
N LEU A 117 -0.55 -17.43 -10.49
CA LEU A 117 -1.82 -17.52 -11.21
C LEU A 117 -2.63 -18.75 -10.80
N ASP A 118 -1.99 -19.92 -10.71
CA ASP A 118 -2.61 -21.19 -10.34
C ASP A 118 -3.12 -21.20 -8.89
N SER A 119 -2.49 -20.42 -8.01
CA SER A 119 -2.91 -20.26 -6.62
C SER A 119 -4.17 -19.40 -6.44
N ILE A 120 -4.57 -18.65 -7.47
CA ILE A 120 -5.74 -17.77 -7.41
C ILE A 120 -7.02 -18.60 -7.53
N GLN A 121 -8.06 -18.18 -6.81
CA GLN A 121 -9.36 -18.84 -6.89
C GLN A 121 -9.93 -18.72 -8.32
N LYS A 122 -10.32 -19.86 -8.92
CA LYS A 122 -10.82 -19.95 -10.30
C LYS A 122 -11.99 -19.02 -10.65
N GLN A 123 -12.76 -18.61 -9.63
CA GLN A 123 -13.92 -17.74 -9.74
C GLN A 123 -13.58 -16.24 -9.74
N ASP A 124 -12.34 -15.87 -9.44
CA ASP A 124 -11.91 -14.48 -9.40
C ASP A 124 -11.74 -13.93 -10.83
N GLU A 125 -12.03 -12.64 -10.99
CA GLU A 125 -11.57 -11.83 -12.11
C GLU A 125 -10.06 -11.59 -11.94
N ILE A 126 -9.26 -11.88 -12.96
CA ILE A 126 -7.80 -11.71 -12.90
C ILE A 126 -7.34 -10.63 -13.86
N LEU A 127 -6.58 -9.68 -13.32
CA LEU A 127 -5.79 -8.69 -14.07
C LEU A 127 -4.32 -8.84 -13.70
N ILE A 128 -3.45 -8.89 -14.70
CA ILE A 128 -2.00 -8.86 -14.51
C ILE A 128 -1.51 -7.55 -15.12
N MET A 129 -0.77 -6.75 -14.38
CA MET A 129 -0.28 -5.46 -14.85
C MET A 129 1.17 -5.28 -14.45
N GLY A 130 1.94 -4.56 -15.27
CA GLY A 130 3.31 -4.25 -14.94
C GLY A 130 4.17 -4.03 -16.16
N ASP A 131 5.46 -3.87 -15.88
CA ASP A 131 6.50 -3.79 -16.89
C ASP A 131 7.00 -5.20 -17.19
N PHE A 132 6.82 -5.64 -18.44
CA PHE A 132 7.24 -6.96 -18.90
C PHE A 132 8.58 -6.94 -19.64
N ASN A 133 9.21 -5.77 -19.83
CA ASN A 133 10.43 -5.64 -20.62
C ASN A 133 10.34 -6.32 -22.01
N ALA A 134 9.12 -6.38 -22.57
CA ALA A 134 8.78 -7.17 -23.74
C ALA A 134 8.10 -6.31 -24.80
N THR A 135 8.39 -6.52 -26.08
CA THR A 135 7.66 -5.87 -27.17
C THR A 135 6.84 -6.93 -27.89
N VAL A 136 5.51 -6.81 -27.83
CA VAL A 136 4.59 -7.81 -28.40
C VAL A 136 4.20 -7.47 -29.85
N SER A 137 4.13 -6.18 -30.18
CA SER A 137 3.65 -5.65 -31.47
C SER A 137 2.20 -6.07 -31.80
N LYS A 138 1.81 -5.96 -33.07
CA LYS A 138 0.50 -6.40 -33.56
C LYS A 138 0.44 -7.93 -33.68
N ARG A 139 -0.78 -8.45 -33.81
CA ARG A 139 -1.06 -9.86 -34.10
C ARG A 139 -0.26 -10.35 -35.32
N MET A 140 0.35 -11.53 -35.20
CA MET A 140 1.15 -12.15 -36.28
C MET A 140 0.51 -13.39 -36.88
N SER A 141 -0.42 -14.03 -36.17
CA SER A 141 -1.08 -15.25 -36.64
C SER A 141 -2.54 -15.34 -36.19
N GLU A 142 -3.33 -16.19 -36.86
CA GLU A 142 -4.75 -16.38 -36.50
C GLU A 142 -4.92 -17.06 -35.13
N LYS A 143 -3.92 -17.84 -34.68
CA LYS A 143 -3.90 -18.45 -33.35
C LYS A 143 -3.92 -17.40 -32.23
N GLU A 144 -3.42 -16.20 -32.51
CA GLU A 144 -3.34 -15.09 -31.55
C GLU A 144 -4.59 -14.20 -31.55
N CYS A 145 -5.62 -14.47 -32.37
CA CYS A 145 -6.79 -13.59 -32.55
C CYS A 145 -7.48 -13.17 -31.24
N ASN A 146 -7.51 -14.09 -30.26
CA ASN A 146 -8.09 -13.84 -28.95
C ASN A 146 -7.08 -13.28 -27.95
N THR A 147 -5.77 -13.35 -28.23
CA THR A 147 -4.70 -12.99 -27.29
C THR A 147 -4.12 -11.61 -27.59
N ILE A 148 -3.81 -11.33 -28.87
CA ILE A 148 -3.16 -10.10 -29.34
C ILE A 148 -4.07 -9.39 -30.34
N GLY A 149 -4.16 -8.07 -30.22
CA GLY A 149 -4.90 -7.21 -31.14
C GLY A 149 -4.01 -6.57 -32.23
N GLU A 150 -4.64 -5.76 -33.07
CA GLU A 150 -4.00 -5.13 -34.24
C GLU A 150 -3.21 -3.85 -33.91
N TYR A 151 -3.27 -3.36 -32.67
CA TYR A 151 -2.83 -2.00 -32.32
C TYR A 151 -1.58 -1.96 -31.42
N GLY A 152 -0.85 -3.07 -31.29
CA GLY A 152 0.43 -3.10 -30.57
C GLY A 152 1.52 -2.31 -31.30
N LEU A 153 2.45 -1.74 -30.54
CA LEU A 153 3.55 -0.91 -31.05
C LEU A 153 4.87 -1.70 -31.12
N GLY A 154 5.71 -1.40 -32.11
CA GLY A 154 7.08 -1.91 -32.24
C GLY A 154 7.17 -3.24 -33.01
N THR A 155 8.33 -3.88 -32.93
CA THR A 155 8.61 -5.20 -33.53
C THR A 155 8.71 -6.23 -32.42
N ARG A 156 8.07 -7.39 -32.59
CA ARG A 156 8.07 -8.43 -31.56
C ARG A 156 9.50 -8.89 -31.27
N ASN A 157 9.88 -8.93 -30.00
CA ASN A 157 11.16 -9.46 -29.54
C ASN A 157 10.98 -10.81 -28.83
N GLU A 158 12.08 -11.48 -28.48
CA GLU A 158 12.07 -12.79 -27.80
C GLU A 158 11.23 -12.78 -26.52
N ALA A 159 11.38 -11.74 -25.69
CA ALA A 159 10.56 -11.57 -24.48
C ALA A 159 9.07 -11.37 -24.81
N GLY A 160 8.77 -10.71 -25.93
CA GLY A 160 7.43 -10.56 -26.47
C GLY A 160 6.80 -11.87 -26.91
N GLU A 161 7.57 -12.73 -27.59
CA GLU A 161 7.09 -14.06 -27.98
C GLU A 161 6.75 -14.90 -26.75
N ARG A 162 7.64 -14.92 -25.75
CA ARG A 162 7.39 -15.63 -24.49
C ARG A 162 6.17 -15.10 -23.73
N LEU A 163 5.94 -13.78 -23.76
CA LEU A 163 4.75 -13.18 -23.17
C LEU A 163 3.47 -13.61 -23.92
N VAL A 164 3.53 -13.72 -25.25
CA VAL A 164 2.41 -14.19 -26.08
C VAL A 164 2.10 -15.66 -25.78
N GLU A 165 3.12 -16.52 -25.72
CA GLU A 165 3.00 -17.93 -25.33
C GLU A 165 2.36 -18.08 -23.95
N PHE A 166 2.87 -17.37 -22.94
CA PHE A 166 2.29 -17.35 -21.60
C PHE A 166 0.81 -16.93 -21.61
N CYS A 167 0.44 -15.94 -22.43
CA CYS A 167 -0.95 -15.50 -22.54
C CYS A 167 -1.84 -16.54 -23.23
N LEU A 168 -1.34 -17.22 -24.26
CA LEU A 168 -2.05 -18.29 -24.96
C LEU A 168 -2.35 -19.46 -24.03
N GLU A 169 -1.35 -19.93 -23.28
CA GLU A 169 -1.48 -21.05 -22.33
C GLU A 169 -2.50 -20.76 -21.23
N ASN A 170 -2.58 -19.50 -20.79
CA ASN A 170 -3.43 -19.07 -19.69
C ASN A 170 -4.77 -18.44 -20.13
N ASN A 171 -5.09 -18.47 -21.42
CA ASN A 171 -6.29 -17.85 -21.99
C ASN A 171 -6.45 -16.35 -21.58
N LEU A 172 -5.32 -15.64 -21.60
CA LEU A 172 -5.22 -14.21 -21.34
C LEU A 172 -5.12 -13.45 -22.67
N PHE A 173 -5.46 -12.16 -22.64
CA PHE A 173 -5.22 -11.25 -23.74
C PHE A 173 -4.49 -10.00 -23.30
N VAL A 174 -3.67 -9.44 -24.20
CA VAL A 174 -2.88 -8.24 -23.98
C VAL A 174 -3.74 -7.01 -24.30
N ALA A 175 -4.38 -6.45 -23.28
CA ALA A 175 -5.47 -5.51 -23.44
C ALA A 175 -5.07 -4.22 -24.19
N ASN A 176 -3.85 -3.72 -24.00
CA ASN A 176 -3.36 -2.52 -24.70
C ASN A 176 -3.20 -2.69 -26.21
N THR A 177 -3.13 -3.93 -26.72
CA THR A 177 -3.06 -4.19 -28.17
C THR A 177 -4.45 -4.22 -28.83
N MET A 178 -5.53 -4.23 -28.04
CA MET A 178 -6.91 -4.38 -28.53
C MET A 178 -7.57 -3.05 -28.93
N PHE A 179 -7.05 -1.92 -28.47
CA PHE A 179 -7.70 -0.62 -28.66
C PHE A 179 -6.91 0.28 -29.62
N GLN A 180 -7.61 0.76 -30.64
CA GLN A 180 -7.07 1.78 -31.54
C GLN A 180 -6.92 3.11 -30.77
N ASN A 181 -5.68 3.53 -30.55
CA ASN A 181 -5.37 4.80 -29.94
C ASN A 181 -4.41 5.59 -30.82
N HIS A 182 -4.39 6.92 -30.63
CA HIS A 182 -3.34 7.75 -31.22
C HIS A 182 -1.96 7.26 -30.77
N ARG A 183 -0.96 7.27 -31.68
CA ARG A 183 0.40 6.74 -31.42
C ARG A 183 1.05 7.27 -30.13
N ARG A 184 0.75 8.52 -29.75
CA ARG A 184 1.21 9.12 -28.47
C ARG A 184 0.70 8.42 -27.20
N ARG A 185 -0.37 7.63 -27.28
CA ARG A 185 -1.01 6.92 -26.16
C ARG A 185 -0.72 5.41 -26.16
N LEU A 186 0.18 4.94 -27.03
CA LEU A 186 0.54 3.52 -27.17
C LEU A 186 1.86 3.18 -26.48
N TYR A 187 2.87 4.06 -26.59
CA TYR A 187 4.17 3.84 -25.96
C TYR A 187 4.08 4.05 -24.45
N THR A 188 4.82 3.24 -23.71
CA THR A 188 4.85 3.22 -22.25
C THR A 188 6.22 3.61 -21.71
N TRP A 189 7.26 3.61 -22.54
CA TRP A 189 8.62 3.98 -22.16
C TRP A 189 9.33 4.79 -23.25
N THR A 190 10.17 5.74 -22.83
CA THR A 190 11.05 6.52 -23.71
C THR A 190 12.51 6.27 -23.32
N HIS A 191 13.27 5.64 -24.21
CA HIS A 191 14.70 5.40 -24.03
C HIS A 191 15.49 6.73 -24.09
N PRO A 192 16.70 6.82 -23.51
CA PRO A 192 17.52 8.05 -23.54
C PRO A 192 17.84 8.58 -24.94
N ASP A 193 17.83 7.72 -25.97
CA ASP A 193 18.00 8.10 -27.39
C ASP A 193 16.71 8.63 -28.06
N CYS A 194 15.67 8.92 -27.27
CA CYS A 194 14.36 9.40 -27.71
C CYS A 194 13.48 8.35 -28.40
N SER A 195 13.92 7.11 -28.55
CA SER A 195 13.09 6.03 -29.08
C SER A 195 11.98 5.66 -28.07
N ARG A 196 10.82 5.29 -28.59
CA ARG A 196 9.61 5.05 -27.79
C ARG A 196 9.13 3.62 -27.99
N HIS A 197 8.93 2.92 -26.87
CA HIS A 197 8.61 1.49 -26.86
C HIS A 197 7.36 1.23 -26.03
N GLN A 198 6.72 0.10 -26.30
CA GLN A 198 5.62 -0.43 -25.50
C GLN A 198 6.14 -1.68 -24.78
N ILE A 199 6.31 -1.57 -23.46
CA ILE A 199 6.87 -2.64 -22.60
C ILE A 199 6.04 -2.89 -21.34
N ASP A 200 5.17 -1.96 -20.98
CA ASP A 200 4.20 -2.11 -19.90
C ASP A 200 2.89 -2.65 -20.46
N TYR A 201 2.30 -3.65 -19.81
CA TYR A 201 1.06 -4.28 -20.26
C TYR A 201 0.06 -4.51 -19.15
N ILE A 202 -1.21 -4.57 -19.57
CA ILE A 202 -2.33 -5.04 -18.76
C ILE A 202 -2.87 -6.28 -19.48
N LEU A 203 -2.74 -7.43 -18.83
CA LEU A 203 -3.28 -8.71 -19.27
C LEU A 203 -4.58 -8.98 -18.52
N ALA A 204 -5.56 -9.53 -19.21
CA ALA A 204 -6.84 -9.91 -18.63
C ALA A 204 -7.32 -11.25 -19.18
N GLN A 205 -8.15 -11.97 -18.44
CA GLN A 205 -8.74 -13.22 -18.91
C GLN A 205 -9.75 -12.98 -20.03
N ASN A 206 -9.73 -13.82 -21.06
CA ASN A 206 -10.64 -13.69 -22.21
C ASN A 206 -12.13 -13.69 -21.83
N ARG A 207 -12.53 -14.47 -20.81
CA ARG A 207 -13.92 -14.48 -20.30
C ARG A 207 -14.41 -13.11 -19.80
N TRP A 208 -13.50 -12.20 -19.45
CA TRP A 208 -13.81 -10.85 -18.94
C TRP A 208 -13.50 -9.75 -19.96
N ARG A 209 -13.26 -10.11 -21.23
CA ARG A 209 -12.86 -9.17 -22.28
C ARG A 209 -13.79 -7.97 -22.42
N SER A 210 -15.10 -8.19 -22.37
CA SER A 210 -16.13 -7.14 -22.44
C SER A 210 -16.15 -6.18 -21.23
N SER A 211 -15.44 -6.53 -20.15
CA SER A 211 -15.30 -5.68 -18.96
C SER A 211 -14.18 -4.65 -19.11
N ILE A 212 -13.23 -4.87 -20.03
CA ILE A 212 -12.18 -3.89 -20.34
C ILE A 212 -12.74 -2.90 -21.36
N MET A 213 -12.98 -1.67 -20.93
CA MET A 213 -13.63 -0.63 -21.74
C MET A 213 -12.61 0.16 -22.59
N GLY A 214 -11.37 0.21 -22.15
CA GLY A 214 -10.30 0.91 -22.86
C GLY A 214 -8.98 0.82 -22.14
N VAL A 215 -7.89 0.83 -22.91
CA VAL A 215 -6.52 0.86 -22.37
C VAL A 215 -5.72 1.90 -23.15
N ARG A 216 -5.02 2.78 -22.43
CA ARG A 216 -4.22 3.88 -23.02
C ARG A 216 -3.17 4.39 -22.05
N THR A 217 -2.07 4.91 -22.56
CA THR A 217 -1.14 5.69 -21.73
C THR A 217 -1.63 7.13 -21.54
N LEU A 218 -1.12 7.77 -20.48
CA LEU A 218 -1.44 9.14 -20.09
C LEU A 218 -0.18 10.02 -20.14
N PRO A 219 0.29 10.46 -21.33
CA PRO A 219 1.52 11.26 -21.44
C PRO A 219 1.53 12.58 -20.64
N GLY A 220 0.35 13.11 -20.32
CA GLY A 220 0.16 14.31 -19.50
C GLY A 220 0.27 14.08 -17.99
N ALA A 221 0.35 12.83 -17.53
CA ALA A 221 0.60 12.48 -16.14
C ALA A 221 2.12 12.47 -15.89
N ASP A 222 2.66 13.56 -15.34
CA ASP A 222 4.10 13.70 -15.14
C ASP A 222 4.56 13.07 -13.82
N CYS A 223 4.78 11.76 -13.85
CA CYS A 223 5.31 10.98 -12.73
C CYS A 223 6.81 11.22 -12.47
N GLY A 224 7.52 11.97 -13.34
CA GLY A 224 8.97 12.14 -13.24
C GLY A 224 9.78 10.89 -13.56
N THR A 225 9.23 10.04 -14.41
CA THR A 225 9.79 8.78 -14.89
C THR A 225 9.97 8.86 -16.41
N ASP A 226 10.84 8.02 -16.93
CA ASP A 226 10.98 7.68 -18.35
C ASP A 226 9.82 6.79 -18.87
N HIS A 227 9.05 6.20 -17.96
CA HIS A 227 7.78 5.53 -18.26
C HIS A 227 6.59 6.50 -18.25
N GLU A 228 5.59 6.22 -19.08
CA GLU A 228 4.28 6.87 -19.09
C GLU A 228 3.25 5.99 -18.36
N LEU A 229 2.32 6.62 -17.64
CA LEU A 229 1.31 5.89 -16.87
C LEU A 229 0.32 5.18 -17.80
N LEU A 230 0.33 3.83 -17.79
CA LEU A 230 -0.64 2.99 -18.50
C LEU A 230 -1.91 2.83 -17.65
N MET A 231 -3.08 3.10 -18.26
CA MET A 231 -4.37 3.05 -17.58
C MET A 231 -5.34 2.17 -18.35
N ALA A 232 -5.99 1.26 -17.62
CA ALA A 232 -7.15 0.51 -18.09
C ALA A 232 -8.43 0.98 -17.38
N GLU A 233 -9.49 1.15 -18.17
CA GLU A 233 -10.84 1.38 -17.68
C GLU A 233 -11.55 0.02 -17.60
N VAL A 234 -11.88 -0.40 -16.38
CA VAL A 234 -12.43 -1.74 -16.11
C VAL A 234 -13.80 -1.63 -15.47
N LYS A 235 -14.81 -2.22 -16.10
CA LYS A 235 -16.17 -2.33 -15.60
C LYS A 235 -16.28 -3.56 -14.70
N THR A 236 -16.14 -3.37 -13.40
CA THR A 236 -16.30 -4.43 -12.39
C THR A 236 -17.19 -3.96 -11.22
N ARG A 237 -17.75 -4.90 -10.46
CA ARG A 237 -18.63 -4.60 -9.31
C ARG A 237 -17.93 -4.98 -8.01
N LEU A 238 -17.34 -3.99 -7.35
CA LEU A 238 -16.67 -4.17 -6.06
C LEU A 238 -17.62 -3.98 -4.88
N LYS A 239 -17.37 -4.68 -3.77
CA LYS A 239 -18.17 -4.62 -2.54
C LYS A 239 -17.34 -4.03 -1.41
N LEU A 240 -17.86 -2.97 -0.80
CA LEU A 240 -17.31 -2.42 0.43
C LEU A 240 -17.46 -3.43 1.57
N LEU A 241 -16.35 -3.73 2.23
CA LEU A 241 -16.34 -4.43 3.51
C LEU A 241 -16.66 -3.39 4.58
N LYS A 242 -17.60 -3.71 5.48
CA LYS A 242 -17.86 -2.89 6.66
C LYS A 242 -16.58 -2.90 7.50
N PRO A 243 -15.91 -1.75 7.71
CA PRO A 243 -14.73 -1.73 8.57
C PRO A 243 -15.17 -2.13 9.97
N GLY A 244 -14.47 -3.06 10.60
CA GLY A 244 -14.57 -3.20 12.05
C GLY A 244 -14.21 -1.87 12.73
N ALA A 245 -14.77 -1.60 13.91
CA ALA A 245 -14.45 -0.40 14.66
C ALA A 245 -12.92 -0.30 14.84
N ARG A 246 -12.32 0.81 14.37
CA ARG A 246 -10.89 1.02 14.55
C ARG A 246 -10.60 1.15 16.05
N PRO A 247 -9.60 0.46 16.60
CA PRO A 247 -9.22 0.66 17.99
C PRO A 247 -8.78 2.11 18.17
N ILE A 248 -9.44 2.81 19.08
CA ILE A 248 -9.11 4.19 19.47
C ILE A 248 -7.72 4.16 20.12
N ARG A 249 -6.87 5.10 19.74
CA ARG A 249 -5.58 5.33 20.40
C ARG A 249 -5.72 6.54 21.32
N TYR A 250 -5.31 6.37 22.56
CA TYR A 250 -5.27 7.41 23.57
C TYR A 250 -3.88 8.02 23.64
N ASP A 251 -3.80 9.31 23.92
CA ASP A 251 -2.55 10.01 24.16
C ASP A 251 -2.16 9.84 25.63
N LEU A 252 -1.15 9.00 25.89
CA LEU A 252 -0.73 8.66 27.26
C LEU A 252 0.37 9.59 27.80
N THR A 253 0.77 10.62 27.04
CA THR A 253 1.89 11.51 27.40
C THR A 253 1.68 12.22 28.74
N GLU A 254 0.45 12.61 29.03
CA GLU A 254 0.07 13.31 30.28
C GLU A 254 -0.64 12.39 31.29
N LEU A 255 -0.72 11.08 31.03
CA LEU A 255 -1.35 10.12 31.95
C LEU A 255 -0.80 10.20 33.38
N PRO A 256 0.54 10.34 33.60
CA PRO A 256 1.11 10.49 34.93
C PRO A 256 0.56 11.69 35.74
N LEU A 257 0.18 12.76 35.03
CA LEU A 257 -0.26 14.06 35.58
C LEU A 257 -1.79 14.18 35.64
N ASN A 258 -2.52 13.22 35.07
CA ASN A 258 -3.98 13.27 35.01
C ASN A 258 -4.61 12.81 36.35
N ILE A 259 -4.73 13.77 37.28
CA ILE A 259 -5.30 13.56 38.62
C ILE A 259 -6.75 13.05 38.53
N ALA A 260 -7.54 13.55 37.57
CA ALA A 260 -8.94 13.15 37.39
C ALA A 260 -9.06 11.67 36.97
N TYR A 261 -8.18 11.20 36.09
CA TYR A 261 -8.11 9.78 35.70
C TYR A 261 -7.75 8.90 36.91
N LYS A 262 -6.71 9.27 37.67
CA LYS A 262 -6.29 8.52 38.87
C LYS A 262 -7.40 8.42 39.91
N LEU A 263 -8.05 9.54 40.22
CA LEU A 263 -9.09 9.60 41.24
C LEU A 263 -10.33 8.77 40.85
N GLU A 264 -10.75 8.82 39.58
CA GLU A 264 -11.88 8.03 39.11
C GLU A 264 -11.57 6.53 39.09
N ILE A 265 -10.36 6.13 38.68
CA ILE A 265 -9.93 4.73 38.78
C ILE A 265 -9.90 4.28 40.24
N LYS A 266 -9.30 5.05 41.15
CA LYS A 266 -9.26 4.73 42.57
C LYS A 266 -10.67 4.52 43.15
N ASN A 267 -11.57 5.47 42.92
CA ASN A 267 -12.96 5.38 43.40
C ASN A 267 -13.70 4.15 42.84
N ARG A 268 -13.51 3.82 41.56
CA ARG A 268 -14.16 2.65 40.93
C ARG A 268 -13.57 1.32 41.43
N PHE A 269 -12.27 1.28 41.69
CA PHE A 269 -11.62 0.11 42.29
C PHE A 269 -11.97 -0.07 43.78
N ASP A 270 -12.15 1.00 44.55
CA ASP A 270 -12.62 0.93 45.94
C ASP A 270 -14.02 0.29 46.02
N VAL A 271 -14.92 0.66 45.09
CA VAL A 271 -16.24 0.03 44.99
C VAL A 271 -16.13 -1.43 44.55
N LEU A 272 -15.29 -1.72 43.55
CA LEU A 272 -15.08 -3.08 43.07
C LEU A 272 -14.53 -3.99 44.18
N GLY A 273 -13.57 -3.52 44.98
CA GLY A 273 -12.97 -4.24 46.10
C GLY A 273 -13.98 -4.68 47.17
N ARG A 274 -15.09 -3.94 47.33
CA ARG A 274 -16.18 -4.27 48.29
C ARG A 274 -17.10 -5.37 47.78
N ILE A 275 -17.25 -5.53 46.46
CA ILE A 275 -18.13 -6.52 45.83
C ILE A 275 -17.36 -7.69 45.20
N THR A 276 -16.04 -7.66 45.25
CA THR A 276 -15.16 -8.68 44.63
C THR A 276 -15.47 -10.09 45.12
N GLU A 277 -15.89 -10.25 46.39
CA GLU A 277 -16.22 -11.55 46.97
C GLU A 277 -17.48 -12.18 46.38
N GLN A 278 -18.35 -11.38 45.74
CA GLN A 278 -19.62 -11.77 45.14
C GLN A 278 -19.52 -12.03 43.63
N MET A 279 -18.34 -11.88 43.03
CA MET A 279 -18.14 -11.99 41.58
C MET A 279 -17.32 -13.23 41.22
N GLU A 280 -17.67 -13.87 40.12
CA GLU A 280 -16.85 -14.90 39.50
C GLU A 280 -15.58 -14.28 38.89
N PRO A 281 -14.43 -14.99 38.88
CA PRO A 281 -13.15 -14.44 38.41
C PRO A 281 -13.18 -13.87 36.99
N ASN A 282 -13.96 -14.47 36.09
CA ASN A 282 -14.07 -14.03 34.70
C ASN A 282 -14.91 -12.74 34.57
N ASP A 283 -15.91 -12.58 35.43
CA ASP A 283 -16.74 -11.38 35.50
C ASP A 283 -15.95 -10.23 36.12
N LEU A 284 -15.16 -10.51 37.16
CA LEU A 284 -14.24 -9.54 37.76
C LEU A 284 -13.22 -9.03 36.72
N ALA A 285 -12.61 -9.94 35.95
CA ALA A 285 -11.68 -9.57 34.87
C ALA A 285 -12.36 -8.71 33.79
N THR A 286 -13.62 -8.98 33.48
CA THR A 286 -14.40 -8.21 32.51
C THR A 286 -14.70 -6.81 33.04
N GLU A 287 -15.09 -6.68 34.32
CA GLU A 287 -15.40 -5.40 34.94
C GLU A 287 -14.14 -4.54 35.12
N ILE A 288 -13.00 -5.13 35.47
CA ILE A 288 -11.69 -4.44 35.50
C ILE A 288 -11.36 -3.84 34.14
N ASN A 289 -11.50 -4.62 33.06
CA ASN A 289 -11.28 -4.13 31.70
C ASN A 289 -12.22 -2.96 31.34
N LYS A 290 -13.46 -3.05 31.79
CA LYS A 290 -14.49 -2.02 31.57
C LYS A 290 -14.16 -0.73 32.31
N ILE A 291 -13.76 -0.80 33.58
CA ILE A 291 -13.33 0.36 34.38
C ILE A 291 -12.17 1.08 33.70
N PHE A 292 -11.11 0.35 33.31
CA PHE A 292 -9.97 0.97 32.62
C PHE A 292 -10.38 1.64 31.30
N LYS A 293 -11.24 0.98 30.53
CA LYS A 293 -11.65 1.46 29.20
C LYS A 293 -12.55 2.69 29.28
N GLU A 294 -13.58 2.67 30.11
CA GLU A 294 -14.51 3.79 30.25
C GLU A 294 -13.83 5.02 30.87
N THR A 295 -12.99 4.80 31.89
CA THR A 295 -12.25 5.89 32.53
C THR A 295 -11.23 6.50 31.56
N ALA A 296 -10.61 5.67 30.71
CA ALA A 296 -9.71 6.13 29.65
C ALA A 296 -10.45 6.92 28.57
N GLU A 297 -11.64 6.47 28.17
CA GLU A 297 -12.52 7.16 27.22
C GLU A 297 -12.95 8.55 27.69
N LYS A 298 -13.11 8.73 29.00
CA LYS A 298 -13.56 9.97 29.62
C LYS A 298 -12.44 10.99 29.84
N HIS A 299 -11.28 10.54 30.32
CA HIS A 299 -10.23 11.47 30.78
C HIS A 299 -9.01 11.54 29.90
N ILE A 300 -8.74 10.54 29.06
CA ILE A 300 -7.55 10.53 28.22
C ILE A 300 -7.91 11.07 26.83
N PRO A 301 -7.26 12.15 26.37
CA PRO A 301 -7.53 12.68 25.04
C PRO A 301 -7.19 11.63 23.97
N LYS A 302 -8.04 11.57 22.95
CA LYS A 302 -7.78 10.73 21.78
C LYS A 302 -6.56 11.27 21.06
N MET A 303 -5.63 10.37 20.73
CA MET A 303 -4.40 10.70 20.05
C MET A 303 -4.73 11.29 18.67
N LYS A 304 -4.49 12.59 18.50
CA LYS A 304 -4.65 13.25 17.19
C LYS A 304 -3.49 12.80 16.31
N THR A 305 -3.80 12.17 15.18
CA THR A 305 -2.79 11.92 14.14
C THR A 305 -2.45 13.24 13.48
N LYS A 306 -1.32 13.86 13.86
CA LYS A 306 -0.76 14.98 13.10
C LYS A 306 -0.32 14.45 11.74
N LYS A 307 -1.09 14.75 10.70
CA LYS A 307 -0.64 14.54 9.32
C LYS A 307 0.34 15.66 9.00
N MET A 308 1.64 15.38 9.08
CA MET A 308 2.63 16.29 8.51
C MET A 308 2.82 15.90 7.03
N PRO A 309 2.46 16.78 6.08
CA PRO A 309 2.84 16.59 4.69
C PRO A 309 4.36 16.59 4.63
N TRP A 310 4.94 15.49 4.18
CA TRP A 310 6.40 15.37 4.13
C TRP A 310 7.01 16.12 2.94
N ILE A 311 6.19 16.49 1.94
CA ILE A 311 6.58 17.35 0.81
C ILE A 311 6.11 18.79 1.06
N SER A 312 7.00 19.75 0.86
CA SER A 312 6.74 21.18 1.02
C SER A 312 5.93 21.78 -0.14
N ASN A 313 5.29 22.92 0.12
CA ASN A 313 4.58 23.70 -0.92
C ASN A 313 5.51 24.25 -2.01
N LYS A 314 6.81 24.38 -1.72
CA LYS A 314 7.82 24.74 -2.72
C LYS A 314 8.05 23.58 -3.69
N THR A 315 8.20 22.37 -3.19
CA THR A 315 8.41 21.16 -4.02
C THR A 315 7.19 20.83 -4.86
N LEU A 316 6.00 20.74 -4.24
CA LEU A 316 4.89 21.61 -4.65
C LEU A 316 4.83 22.17 -6.08
N HIS A 317 5.08 23.47 -6.06
CA HIS A 317 5.19 24.37 -7.18
C HIS A 317 6.21 23.88 -8.22
N ASN A 318 7.40 23.41 -7.79
CA ASN A 318 8.42 22.93 -8.72
C ASN A 318 7.94 21.75 -9.58
N ILE A 319 7.14 20.83 -9.02
CA ILE A 319 6.54 19.72 -9.77
C ILE A 319 5.57 20.24 -10.84
N GLU A 320 4.77 21.26 -10.53
CA GLU A 320 3.85 21.89 -11.49
C GLU A 320 4.60 22.61 -12.62
N GLN A 321 5.69 23.33 -12.29
CA GLN A 321 6.54 23.97 -13.30
C GLN A 321 7.21 22.94 -14.23
N ARG A 322 7.71 21.84 -13.66
CA ARG A 322 8.25 20.73 -14.45
C ARG A 322 7.20 20.15 -15.41
N ARG A 323 5.94 20.03 -14.96
CA ARG A 323 4.83 19.56 -15.80
C ARG A 323 4.55 20.53 -16.95
N GLU A 324 4.47 21.83 -16.69
CA GLU A 324 4.22 22.82 -17.74
C GLU A 324 5.39 22.87 -18.74
N ALA A 325 6.62 22.71 -18.27
CA ALA A 325 7.79 22.54 -19.13
C ALA A 325 7.71 21.28 -20.00
N LYS A 326 7.29 20.12 -19.43
CA LYS A 326 7.06 18.87 -20.19
C LYS A 326 6.03 19.09 -21.29
N LYS A 327 4.95 19.80 -20.98
CA LYS A 327 3.84 20.08 -21.89
C LYS A 327 4.21 21.05 -23.01
N THR A 328 4.95 22.12 -22.69
CA THR A 328 5.27 23.20 -23.63
C THR A 328 6.46 22.86 -24.51
N PHE A 329 7.54 22.34 -23.90
CA PHE A 329 8.83 22.18 -24.56
C PHE A 329 9.24 20.71 -24.73
N GLY A 330 8.46 19.78 -24.19
CA GLY A 330 8.79 18.36 -24.18
C GLY A 330 9.77 17.99 -23.05
N ASN A 331 9.89 16.68 -22.83
CA ASN A 331 10.73 16.07 -21.79
C ASN A 331 12.25 16.19 -22.04
N GLN A 332 12.68 16.73 -23.18
CA GLN A 332 14.09 16.86 -23.54
C GLN A 332 14.62 18.29 -23.51
N SER A 333 13.73 19.26 -23.32
CA SER A 333 14.09 20.67 -23.19
C SER A 333 15.01 20.89 -22.01
N GLU A 334 15.93 21.85 -22.15
CA GLU A 334 16.81 22.25 -21.05
C GLU A 334 15.98 22.73 -19.85
N GLN A 335 14.89 23.45 -20.14
CA GLN A 335 13.91 23.89 -19.15
C GLN A 335 13.31 22.70 -18.37
N TYR A 336 12.91 21.60 -19.02
CA TYR A 336 12.42 20.42 -18.33
C TYR A 336 13.51 19.77 -17.48
N LYS A 337 14.74 19.66 -17.99
CA LYS A 337 15.87 19.07 -17.27
C LYS A 337 16.23 19.88 -16.02
N ASP A 338 16.25 21.20 -16.12
CA ASP A 338 16.48 22.12 -15.01
C ASP A 338 15.41 21.95 -13.94
N TRP A 339 14.13 22.02 -14.32
CA TRP A 339 13.04 21.78 -13.37
C TRP A 339 13.07 20.37 -12.76
N ASN A 340 13.48 19.35 -13.52
CA ASN A 340 13.62 18.00 -13.01
C ASN A 340 14.76 17.89 -11.98
N LYS A 341 15.87 18.60 -12.18
CA LYS A 341 16.97 18.70 -11.21
C LYS A 341 16.50 19.41 -9.94
N GLU A 342 15.77 20.51 -10.09
CA GLU A 342 15.23 21.31 -9.00
C GLU A 342 14.23 20.53 -8.15
N VAL A 343 13.32 19.79 -8.80
CA VAL A 343 12.37 18.89 -8.12
C VAL A 343 13.12 17.80 -7.36
N LYS A 344 14.13 17.15 -7.97
CA LYS A 344 14.94 16.11 -7.30
C LYS A 344 15.66 16.64 -6.06
N ASN A 345 16.21 17.84 -6.14
CA ASN A 345 16.89 18.51 -5.03
C ASN A 345 15.91 18.91 -3.93
N ALA A 346 14.79 19.52 -4.29
CA ALA A 346 13.75 19.93 -3.33
C ALA A 346 13.16 18.72 -2.58
N ILE A 347 12.86 17.62 -3.29
CA ILE A 347 12.45 16.34 -2.67
C ILE A 347 13.49 15.80 -1.69
N LYS A 348 14.78 15.89 -2.04
CA LYS A 348 15.87 15.40 -1.17
C LYS A 348 15.93 16.23 0.12
N ASN A 349 15.77 17.54 0.00
CA ASN A 349 15.75 18.45 1.15
C ASN A 349 14.51 18.26 2.02
N ASP A 350 13.31 18.18 1.42
CA ASP A 350 12.06 17.87 2.12
C ASP A 350 12.16 16.54 2.88
N LYS A 351 12.77 15.51 2.26
CA LYS A 351 13.01 14.23 2.93
C LYS A 351 13.94 14.39 4.14
N LYS A 352 15.03 15.13 3.99
CA LYS A 352 15.99 15.39 5.07
C LYS A 352 15.31 16.14 6.21
N GLU A 353 14.59 17.21 5.89
CA GLU A 353 13.85 18.03 6.85
C GLU A 353 12.75 17.24 7.55
N TYR A 354 12.01 16.38 6.83
CA TYR A 354 11.01 15.50 7.44
C TYR A 354 11.62 14.48 8.41
N LEU A 355 12.80 13.94 8.08
CA LEU A 355 13.53 13.04 8.96
C LEU A 355 14.10 13.77 10.19
N GLU A 356 14.62 14.99 10.02
CA GLU A 356 15.23 15.80 11.08
C GLU A 356 14.19 16.46 12.00
N LYS A 357 13.05 16.93 11.46
CA LYS A 357 12.00 17.65 12.20
C LYS A 357 10.82 16.77 12.64
N GLY A 358 10.71 15.53 12.15
CA GLY A 358 9.45 14.77 12.26
C GLY A 358 9.55 13.25 12.11
N ALA A 359 10.74 12.65 12.11
CA ALA A 359 10.83 11.24 12.42
C ALA A 359 10.68 11.10 13.94
N VAL A 360 9.52 10.66 14.38
CA VAL A 360 9.47 9.86 15.61
C VAL A 360 10.49 8.73 15.42
N GLU A 361 11.58 8.77 16.19
CA GLU A 361 12.49 7.63 16.33
C GLU A 361 11.68 6.35 16.56
N GLY A 362 11.98 5.29 15.81
CA GLY A 362 11.64 3.92 16.25
C GLY A 362 10.27 3.34 15.90
N ARG A 363 9.70 3.55 14.69
CA ARG A 363 8.55 2.72 14.23
C ARG A 363 8.76 1.98 12.91
N ARG A 364 9.91 1.30 12.79
CA ARG A 364 9.93 -0.01 12.12
C ARG A 364 9.43 -1.04 13.13
N GLY A 365 8.30 -1.69 12.84
CA GLY A 365 7.93 -2.93 13.50
C GLY A 365 7.85 -2.93 15.03
N ARG A 366 7.19 -1.94 15.67
CA ARG A 366 6.72 -2.20 17.05
C ARG A 366 5.67 -3.33 16.94
N PRO A 367 5.80 -4.44 17.68
CA PRO A 367 4.77 -5.48 17.73
C PRO A 367 3.41 -4.84 18.04
N ARG A 368 2.31 -5.51 17.68
CA ARG A 368 0.95 -5.11 18.07
C ARG A 368 0.81 -5.13 19.61
N ARG A 369 1.38 -4.16 20.31
CA ARG A 369 1.20 -3.94 21.74
C ARG A 369 -0.14 -3.25 21.91
N ARG A 370 -1.04 -3.81 22.73
CA ARG A 370 -2.34 -3.21 23.02
C ARG A 370 -2.10 -1.97 23.88
N TRP A 371 -2.82 -0.87 23.63
CA TRP A 371 -2.71 0.34 24.46
C TRP A 371 -3.01 0.08 25.94
N THR A 372 -3.85 -0.93 26.22
CA THR A 372 -4.11 -1.42 27.57
C THR A 372 -2.84 -1.89 28.29
N GLN A 373 -1.86 -2.39 27.54
CA GLN A 373 -0.58 -2.86 28.10
C GLN A 373 0.36 -1.70 28.45
N ASP A 374 0.31 -0.60 27.70
CA ASP A 374 1.05 0.62 28.03
C ASP A 374 0.42 1.31 29.28
N ILE A 375 -0.90 1.21 29.46
CA ILE A 375 -1.58 1.63 30.69
C ILE A 375 -1.23 0.72 31.86
N SER A 376 -1.19 -0.59 31.66
CA SER A 376 -0.78 -1.56 32.69
C SER A 376 0.65 -1.35 33.18
N ASP A 377 1.60 -1.09 32.28
CA ASP A 377 2.98 -0.77 32.64
C ASP A 377 3.05 0.51 33.50
N TRP A 378 2.22 1.51 33.19
CA TRP A 378 2.17 2.76 33.95
C TRP A 378 1.50 2.59 35.32
N LEU A 379 0.42 1.82 35.39
CA LEU A 379 -0.30 1.54 36.63
C LEU A 379 0.48 0.61 37.56
N GLY A 380 1.50 -0.09 37.05
CA GLY A 380 2.16 -1.20 37.76
C GLY A 380 1.22 -2.38 38.00
N PHE A 381 0.13 -2.47 37.23
CA PHE A 381 -0.95 -3.43 37.44
C PHE A 381 -1.51 -3.88 36.08
N SER A 382 -1.24 -5.12 35.68
CA SER A 382 -1.74 -5.64 34.40
C SER A 382 -3.07 -6.37 34.53
N VAL A 383 -3.91 -6.24 33.51
CA VAL A 383 -5.18 -7.00 33.39
C VAL A 383 -4.93 -8.51 33.49
N ARG A 384 -3.78 -8.98 32.99
CA ARG A 384 -3.42 -10.40 33.02
C ARG A 384 -3.03 -10.85 34.43
N GLU A 385 -2.26 -10.05 35.16
CA GLU A 385 -1.98 -10.28 36.58
C GLU A 385 -3.26 -10.20 37.40
N ALA A 386 -4.14 -9.24 37.14
CA ALA A 386 -5.43 -9.11 37.81
C ALA A 386 -6.35 -10.32 37.59
N SER A 387 -6.38 -10.90 36.38
CA SER A 387 -7.14 -12.14 36.11
C SER A 387 -6.53 -13.39 36.74
N ILE A 388 -5.19 -13.43 36.90
CA ILE A 388 -4.49 -14.53 37.59
C ILE A 388 -4.71 -14.40 39.10
N LEU A 389 -4.57 -13.19 39.64
CA LEU A 389 -4.79 -12.85 41.04
C LEU A 389 -6.27 -12.86 41.43
N ALA A 390 -7.21 -12.77 40.49
CA ALA A 390 -8.64 -12.96 40.78
C ALA A 390 -8.96 -14.34 41.39
N GLN A 391 -8.07 -15.32 41.22
CA GLN A 391 -8.15 -16.63 41.87
C GLN A 391 -7.60 -16.62 43.32
N ASP A 392 -6.75 -15.64 43.67
CA ASP A 392 -6.18 -15.40 44.99
C ASP A 392 -6.59 -14.00 45.50
N ARG A 393 -7.71 -13.96 46.23
CA ARG A 393 -8.39 -12.71 46.63
C ARG A 393 -7.51 -11.78 47.46
N ASP A 394 -6.62 -12.32 48.29
CA ASP A 394 -5.71 -11.51 49.12
C ASP A 394 -4.52 -11.00 48.28
N GLY A 395 -4.04 -11.79 47.31
CA GLY A 395 -3.09 -11.36 46.29
C GLY A 395 -3.64 -10.25 45.39
N PHE A 396 -4.91 -10.32 45.00
CA PHE A 396 -5.59 -9.27 44.22
C PHE A 396 -5.69 -7.95 45.00
N ARG A 397 -6.14 -8.01 46.25
CA ARG A 397 -6.24 -6.81 47.12
C ARG A 397 -4.87 -6.16 47.33
N SER A 398 -3.84 -6.96 47.58
CA SER A 398 -2.46 -6.47 47.77
C SER A 398 -1.91 -5.80 46.51
N ALA A 399 -2.08 -6.43 45.34
CA ALA A 399 -1.61 -5.88 44.06
C ALA A 399 -2.36 -4.60 43.64
N VAL A 400 -3.64 -4.48 43.98
CA VAL A 400 -4.42 -3.24 43.78
C VAL A 400 -3.89 -2.12 44.68
N TRP A 401 -3.54 -2.42 45.93
CA TRP A 401 -2.99 -1.45 46.89
C TRP A 401 -1.59 -0.95 46.53
N GLU A 402 -0.78 -1.80 45.89
CA GLU A 402 0.58 -1.46 45.43
C GLU A 402 0.62 -0.68 44.11
N ALA A 403 -0.51 -0.63 43.39
CA ALA A 403 -0.61 0.01 42.10
C ALA A 403 -0.43 1.54 42.18
N THR A 404 0.14 2.13 41.13
CA THR A 404 0.60 3.54 41.12
C THR A 404 -0.52 4.57 41.23
N PHE A 405 -1.79 4.16 41.13
CA PHE A 405 -2.96 5.02 41.32
C PHE A 405 -3.46 5.08 42.78
N TYR A 406 -2.94 4.24 43.68
CA TYR A 406 -3.17 4.33 45.13
C TYR A 406 -2.06 5.07 45.89
N LYS A 407 -0.89 5.23 45.27
CA LYS A 407 0.21 6.03 45.83
C LYS A 407 -0.11 7.52 45.64
N ASP A 408 -0.01 8.29 46.72
CA ASP A 408 -0.18 9.74 46.66
C ASP A 408 0.81 10.34 45.65
N PRO A 409 0.41 11.35 44.86
CA PRO A 409 1.35 12.04 44.00
C PRO A 409 2.49 12.63 44.85
N PRO A 410 3.75 12.60 44.37
CA PRO A 410 4.85 13.26 45.08
C PRO A 410 4.61 14.76 45.25
#